data_AF-A0A8T2UNW8-F1
#
_entry.id   AF-A0A8T2UNW8-F1
#
_cell.length_a   1.000
_cell.length_b   1.000
_cell.length_c   1.000
_cell.angle_alpha   90.00
_cell.angle_beta   90.00
_cell.angle_gamma   90.00
#
_symmetry.space_group_name_H-M   'P 1'
#
loop_
_entity.id
_entity.type
_entity.pdbx_description
1 polymer ?
#
loop_
_entity_poly.entity_id
_entity_poly.type
_entity_poly.pdbx_seq_one_letter_code
_entity_poly.pdbx_strand_id
1 'polypeptide(L)' 'MEAALGLMRRMPLSLSRTALSSLLLLLPDHSSELLSLVDQPLEVLWDEGCGKQFLLCDYNRDGDSHMWHC' A
#
# COMPACT_ATOMS: atom_id res chain seq x y z
N MET A 1 -6.93 16.35 3.24
CA MET A 1 -5.66 15.81 2.70
C MET A 1 -4.46 16.07 3.59
N GLU A 2 -4.02 17.33 3.72
CA GLU A 2 -2.74 17.71 4.37
C GLU A 2 -2.55 17.11 5.77
N ALA A 3 -3.57 17.12 6.61
CA ALA A 3 -3.49 16.54 7.96
C ALA A 3 -3.32 15.01 7.94
N ALA A 4 -3.97 14.30 7.01
CA ALA A 4 -3.85 12.85 6.88
C ALA A 4 -2.46 12.44 6.36
N LEU A 5 -1.95 13.14 5.35
CA LEU A 5 -0.59 12.94 4.84
C LEU A 5 0.47 13.32 5.89
N GLY A 6 0.23 14.41 6.62
CA GLY A 6 1.08 14.82 7.74
C GLY A 6 1.12 13.80 8.88
N LEU A 7 0.01 13.12 9.15
CA LEU A 7 -0.06 12.00 10.09
C LEU A 7 0.77 10.83 9.58
N MET A 8 0.55 10.38 8.34
CA MET A 8 1.29 9.26 7.75
C MET A 8 2.80 9.47 7.75
N ARG A 9 3.27 10.70 7.47
CA ARG A 9 4.69 11.07 7.52
C ARG A 9 5.33 11.01 8.92
N ARG A 10 4.53 11.04 9.98
CA ARG A 10 4.98 11.01 11.38
C ARG A 10 4.76 9.66 12.04
N MET A 11 3.97 8.77 11.43
CA MET A 11 3.67 7.47 11.98
C MET A 11 4.90 6.55 11.90
N PRO A 12 5.17 5.75 12.94
CA PRO A 12 6.19 4.71 12.87
C PRO A 12 5.80 3.67 11.81
N LEU A 13 6.81 3.11 11.11
CA LEU A 13 6.61 2.15 10.02
C LEU A 13 5.81 0.91 10.42
N SER A 14 5.87 0.50 11.69
CA SER A 14 5.10 -0.63 12.21
C SER A 14 3.60 -0.36 12.30
N LEU A 15 3.19 0.90 12.37
CA LEU A 15 1.79 1.32 12.50
C LEU A 15 1.23 1.96 11.22
N SER A 16 2.07 2.21 10.21
CA SER A 16 1.67 2.91 8.99
C SER A 16 0.54 2.17 8.26
N ARG A 17 0.62 0.84 8.15
CA ARG A 17 -0.42 0.02 7.50
C ARG A 17 -1.78 0.13 8.19
N THR A 18 -1.79 0.07 9.53
CA THR A 18 -3.01 0.21 10.34
C THR A 18 -3.57 1.63 10.29
N ALA A 19 -2.69 2.63 10.31
CA ALA A 19 -3.07 4.03 10.21
C ALA A 19 -3.71 4.35 8.85
N LEU A 20 -3.11 3.86 7.76
CA LEU A 20 -3.64 3.98 6.42
C LEU A 20 -5.02 3.34 6.32
N SER A 21 -5.15 2.07 6.75
CA SER A 21 -6.43 1.36 6.77
C SER A 21 -7.52 2.13 7.53
N SER A 22 -7.18 2.72 8.69
CA SER A 22 -8.09 3.55 9.48
C SER A 22 -8.48 4.83 8.73
N LEU A 23 -7.55 5.48 8.04
CA LEU A 23 -7.82 6.67 7.23
C LEU A 23 -8.72 6.36 6.02
N LEU A 24 -8.53 5.20 5.38
CA LEU A 24 -9.38 4.76 4.27
C LEU A 24 -10.84 4.53 4.73
N LEU A 25 -11.04 4.00 5.94
CA LEU A 25 -12.37 3.83 6.53
C LEU A 25 -13.01 5.16 6.92
N LEU A 26 -12.22 6.11 7.41
CA LEU A 26 -12.71 7.44 7.84
C LEU A 26 -12.98 8.38 6.65
N LEU A 27 -12.22 8.25 5.57
CA LEU A 27 -12.26 9.12 4.39
C LEU A 27 -12.38 8.29 3.10
N PRO A 28 -13.49 7.57 2.89
CA PRO A 28 -13.65 6.67 1.73
C PRO A 28 -13.54 7.40 0.40
N ASP A 29 -14.01 8.65 0.33
CA ASP A 29 -13.94 9.51 -0.86
C ASP A 29 -12.51 9.90 -1.24
N HIS A 30 -11.53 9.69 -0.36
CA HIS A 30 -10.12 10.03 -0.58
C HIS A 30 -9.23 8.79 -0.60
N SER A 31 -9.83 7.61 -0.69
CA SER A 31 -9.13 6.33 -0.66
C SER A 31 -8.09 6.19 -1.77
N SER A 32 -8.45 6.55 -3.01
CA SER A 32 -7.55 6.51 -4.17
C SER A 32 -6.35 7.44 -4.02
N GLU A 33 -6.59 8.67 -3.55
CA GLU A 33 -5.53 9.66 -3.34
C GLU A 33 -4.60 9.27 -2.19
N LEU A 34 -5.14 8.76 -1.08
CA LEU A 34 -4.34 8.27 0.04
C LEU A 34 -3.46 7.08 -0.36
N LEU A 35 -4.02 6.12 -1.09
CA LEU A 35 -3.27 4.96 -1.59
C LEU A 35 -2.20 5.36 -2.60
N SER A 36 -2.44 6.39 -3.41
CA SER A 36 -1.45 6.85 -4.40
C SER A 36 -0.32 7.71 -3.81
N LEU A 37 -0.55 8.38 -2.66
CA LEU A 37 0.39 9.34 -2.09
C LEU A 37 1.17 8.81 -0.88
N VAL A 38 0.76 7.67 -0.32
CA VAL A 38 1.36 7.13 0.90
C VAL A 38 2.09 5.83 0.59
N ASP A 39 3.42 5.89 0.67
CA ASP A 39 4.26 4.72 0.52
C ASP A 39 3.99 3.69 1.63
N GLN A 40 3.72 2.46 1.21
CA GLN A 40 3.56 1.31 2.10
C GLN A 40 4.87 0.50 2.12
N PRO A 41 5.21 -0.15 3.25
CA PRO A 41 6.32 -1.08 3.28
C PRO A 41 6.18 -2.15 2.18
N LEU A 42 7.25 -2.36 1.41
CA LEU A 42 7.26 -3.36 0.35
C LEU A 42 7.18 -4.75 0.96
N GLU A 43 6.25 -5.56 0.45
CA GLU A 43 6.13 -6.97 0.79
C GLU A 43 6.74 -7.82 -0.31
N VAL A 44 7.36 -8.93 0.06
CA VAL A 44 7.95 -9.88 -0.89
C VAL A 44 7.04 -11.10 -0.92
N LEU A 45 6.57 -11.46 -2.11
CA LEU A 45 5.89 -12.73 -2.34
C LEU A 45 6.75 -13.66 -3.19
N TRP A 46 6.47 -14.95 -3.07
CA TRP A 46 7.12 -16.00 -3.85
C TRP A 46 6.15 -16.48 -4.93
N ASP A 47 6.62 -16.47 -6.18
CA ASP A 47 5.88 -17.05 -7.30
C ASP A 47 6.25 -18.53 -7.44
N GLU A 48 5.28 -19.42 -7.20
CA GLU A 48 5.47 -20.87 -7.34
C GLU A 48 5.61 -21.31 -8.81
N GLY A 49 5.06 -20.56 -9.76
CA GLY A 49 5.11 -20.88 -11.18
C GLY A 49 6.53 -20.77 -11.77
N CYS A 50 7.26 -19.73 -11.39
CA CYS A 50 8.57 -19.41 -11.95
C CYS A 50 9.71 -19.50 -10.94
N GLY A 51 9.39 -19.77 -9.67
CA GLY A 51 10.37 -19.98 -8.59
C GLY A 51 11.16 -18.73 -8.24
N LYS A 52 10.51 -17.56 -8.27
CA LYS A 52 11.16 -16.25 -8.04
C LYS A 52 10.40 -15.43 -7.02
N GLN A 53 11.13 -14.55 -6.32
CA GLN A 53 10.55 -13.53 -5.47
C GLN A 53 10.18 -12.30 -6.27
N PHE A 54 9.07 -11.66 -5.90
CA PHE A 54 8.66 -10.38 -6.46
C PHE A 54 8.17 -9.44 -5.35
N LEU A 55 8.31 -8.14 -5.58
CA LEU A 55 7.91 -7.09 -4.65
C LEU A 55 6.48 -6.65 -4.94
N LEU A 56 5.67 -6.51 -3.89
CA LEU A 56 4.35 -5.91 -3.95
C LEU A 56 4.46 -4.39 -3.80
N CYS A 57 3.83 -3.66 -4.70
CA CYS A 57 3.71 -2.21 -4.63
C CYS A 57 2.40 -1.74 -5.30
N ASP A 58 2.02 -0.49 -5.10
CA ASP A 58 0.81 0.04 -5.74
C ASP A 58 0.93 0.05 -7.27
N TYR A 59 2.14 0.09 -7.83
CA TYR A 59 2.35 0.06 -9.29
C TYR A 59 2.01 -1.28 -9.94
N ASN A 60 2.15 -2.40 -9.20
CA ASN A 60 1.78 -3.71 -9.71
C ASN A 60 0.45 -4.21 -9.17
N ARG A 61 -0.31 -3.38 -8.45
CA ARG A 61 -1.62 -3.74 -7.90
C ARG A 61 -2.73 -3.49 -8.92
N ASP A 62 -3.51 -4.53 -9.20
CA ASP A 62 -4.75 -4.48 -9.96
C ASP A 62 -5.90 -5.03 -9.11
N GLY A 63 -6.66 -4.12 -8.47
CA GLY A 63 -7.65 -4.47 -7.45
C GLY A 63 -7.00 -5.12 -6.22
N ASP A 64 -7.44 -6.34 -5.89
CA ASP A 64 -6.85 -7.18 -4.83
C ASP A 64 -5.76 -8.13 -5.36
N SER A 65 -5.50 -8.10 -6.66
CA SER A 65 -4.48 -8.90 -7.33
C SER A 65 -3.25 -8.06 -7.62
N HIS A 66 -2.13 -8.73 -7.85
CA HIS A 66 -0.89 -8.09 -8.25
C HIS A 66 -0.42 -8.74 -9.55
N MET A 67 -0.09 -7.93 -10.56
CA MET A 67 0.38 -8.41 -11.86
C MET A 67 1.90 -8.50 -11.86
N TRP A 68 2.41 -9.72 -12.05
CA TRP A 68 3.80 -9.99 -12.37
C TRP A 68 3.86 -10.85 -13.63
N HIS A 69 4.84 -10.57 -14.48
CA HIS A 69 5.18 -11.44 -15.60
C HIS A 69 6.41 -12.25 -15.25
N CYS A 70 6.32 -13.55 -15.50
CA CYS A 70 7.47 -14.34 -15.87
C CYS A 70 7.73 -14.16 -17.36
#